data_AF-A0A7W6CUG9-F1
#
_entry.id   AF-A0A7W6CUG9-F1
#
_cell.length_a   1.000
_cell.length_b   1.000
_cell.length_c   1.000
_cell.angle_alpha   90.00
_cell.angle_beta   90.00
_cell.angle_gamma   90.00
#
_symmetry.space_group_name_H-M   'P 1'
#
loop_
_entity.id
_entity.type
_entity.pdbx_description
1 polymer ?
#
loop_
_entity_poly.entity_id
_entity_poly.type
_entity_poly.pdbx_seq_one_letter_code
_entity_poly.pdbx_strand_id
1 'polypeptide(L)'
;MMRKSKFVHDAEVDGYRCPEGQLLTYATTDRNGYRHYTSDPAICRDCPLLASCTTNGKAVRTITRHVWADARERTDANRLKPWGKAVYKRRKETVERMRAAKAVCLELVISSKSMAYVMRYSDFPH
;
A
#
# COMPACT_ATOMS: atom_id res chain seq x y z
N MET A 1 -1.99 -10.99 19.62
CA MET A 1 -1.24 -11.75 18.58
C MET A 1 -0.04 -10.93 18.12
N MET A 2 1.14 -11.55 18.03
CA MET A 2 2.40 -10.88 17.66
C MET A 2 2.31 -10.18 16.30
N ARG A 3 2.92 -8.99 16.19
CA ARG A 3 2.92 -8.20 14.95
C ARG A 3 3.84 -8.82 13.89
N LYS A 4 3.48 -8.67 12.61
CA LYS A 4 4.31 -9.13 11.46
C LYS A 4 5.71 -8.51 11.46
N SER A 5 5.87 -7.30 11.99
CA SER A 5 7.17 -6.60 12.06
C SER A 5 8.23 -7.29 12.91
N LYS A 6 7.84 -8.25 13.78
CA LYS A 6 8.79 -9.08 14.54
C LYS A 6 9.38 -10.22 13.71
N PHE A 7 8.86 -10.46 12.52
CA PHE A 7 9.33 -11.50 11.61
C PHE A 7 10.17 -10.85 10.51
N VAL A 8 11.41 -11.29 10.39
CA VAL A 8 12.37 -10.77 9.40
C VAL A 8 12.25 -11.59 8.13
N HIS A 9 12.12 -10.94 6.99
CA HIS A 9 12.14 -11.63 5.71
C HIS A 9 13.57 -11.96 5.31
N ASP A 10 13.82 -13.23 5.02
CA ASP A 10 15.08 -13.74 4.51
C ASP A 10 14.93 -13.98 3.00
N ALA A 11 15.64 -13.18 2.21
CA ALA A 11 15.54 -13.20 0.75
C ALA A 11 16.32 -14.37 0.12
N GLU A 12 17.29 -14.95 0.83
CA GLU A 12 18.10 -16.07 0.30
C GLU A 12 17.29 -17.36 0.25
N VAL A 13 16.45 -17.58 1.26
CA VAL A 13 15.63 -18.80 1.40
C VAL A 13 14.15 -18.58 1.06
N ASP A 14 13.77 -17.37 0.60
CA ASP A 14 12.38 -16.93 0.39
C ASP A 14 11.47 -17.36 1.55
N GLY A 15 11.73 -16.79 2.74
CA GLY A 15 11.03 -17.16 3.97
C GLY A 15 11.02 -16.06 5.02
N TYR A 16 10.31 -16.30 6.11
CA TYR A 16 10.28 -15.39 7.26
C TYR A 16 10.90 -16.04 8.49
N ARG A 17 11.86 -15.38 9.13
CA ARG A 17 12.43 -15.81 10.41
C ARG A 17 11.64 -15.23 11.57
N CYS A 18 11.27 -16.08 12.52
CA CYS A 18 10.63 -15.68 13.75
C CYS A 18 11.67 -15.19 14.78
N PRO A 19 11.26 -14.53 15.88
CA PRO A 19 12.19 -14.06 16.91
C PRO A 19 12.94 -15.20 17.64
N GLU A 20 12.40 -16.42 17.64
CA GLU A 20 13.06 -17.64 18.14
C GLU A 20 13.96 -18.31 17.09
N GLY A 21 14.13 -17.71 15.90
CA GLY A 21 14.99 -18.21 14.84
C GLY A 21 14.35 -19.22 13.88
N GLN A 22 13.13 -19.70 14.15
CA GLN A 22 12.42 -20.63 13.26
C GLN A 22 12.08 -19.99 11.91
N LEU A 23 12.28 -20.75 10.83
CA LEU A 23 11.91 -20.35 9.47
C LEU A 23 10.46 -20.72 9.16
N LEU A 24 9.72 -19.73 8.66
CA LEU A 24 8.41 -19.91 8.05
C LEU A 24 8.62 -20.05 6.55
N THR A 25 8.31 -21.24 6.04
CA THR A 25 8.51 -21.60 4.63
C THR A 25 7.30 -21.19 3.80
N TYR A 26 7.55 -20.96 2.51
CA TYR A 26 6.49 -20.76 1.54
C TYR A 26 5.56 -21.98 1.48
N ALA A 27 4.25 -21.75 1.55
CA ALA A 27 3.23 -22.78 1.49
C ALA A 27 2.48 -22.72 0.15
N THR A 28 1.79 -21.61 -0.12
CA THR A 28 0.95 -21.46 -1.31
C THR A 28 0.85 -20.01 -1.73
N THR A 29 0.44 -19.77 -2.98
CA THR A 29 0.06 -18.43 -3.47
C THR A 29 -1.43 -18.43 -3.80
N ASP A 30 -2.16 -17.47 -3.27
CA ASP A 30 -3.58 -17.27 -3.56
C ASP A 30 -3.79 -16.62 -4.94
N ARG A 31 -4.99 -16.76 -5.52
CA ARG A 31 -5.40 -16.15 -6.80
C ARG A 31 -5.29 -14.63 -6.77
N ASN A 32 -5.39 -14.04 -5.58
CA ASN A 32 -5.21 -12.60 -5.35
C ASN A 32 -3.74 -12.16 -5.35
N GLY A 33 -2.78 -13.06 -5.61
CA GLY A 33 -1.36 -12.73 -5.68
C GLY A 33 -0.67 -12.58 -4.31
N TYR A 34 -1.18 -13.26 -3.28
CA TYR A 34 -0.55 -13.30 -1.96
C TYR A 34 0.17 -14.62 -1.75
N ARG A 35 1.47 -14.56 -1.43
CA ARG A 35 2.26 -15.69 -0.95
C ARG A 35 1.98 -15.90 0.54
N HIS A 36 1.69 -17.12 0.93
CA HIS A 36 1.48 -17.56 2.29
C HIS A 36 2.73 -18.28 2.80
N TYR A 37 3.23 -17.87 3.95
CA TYR A 37 4.35 -18.48 4.64
C TYR A 37 3.87 -19.04 5.97
N THR A 38 4.15 -20.31 6.26
CA THR A 38 3.63 -21.01 7.43
C THR A 38 4.75 -21.53 8.33
N SER A 39 4.53 -21.48 9.64
CA SER A 39 5.43 -22.12 10.61
C SER A 39 5.16 -23.61 10.73
N ASP A 40 6.15 -24.35 11.21
CA ASP A 40 6.00 -25.74 11.56
C ASP A 40 5.25 -25.89 12.92
N PRO A 41 4.08 -26.56 12.97
CA PRO A 41 3.35 -26.77 14.21
C PRO A 41 4.09 -27.64 15.23
N ALA A 42 4.95 -28.56 14.80
CA ALA A 42 5.68 -29.43 15.72
C ALA A 42 6.65 -28.60 16.58
N ILE A 43 7.35 -27.65 15.95
CA ILE A 43 8.31 -26.77 16.62
C ILE A 43 7.58 -25.68 17.41
N CYS A 44 6.48 -25.14 16.88
CA CYS A 44 5.77 -24.06 17.54
C CYS A 44 5.01 -24.50 18.82
N ARG A 45 4.63 -25.79 18.95
CA ARG A 45 3.97 -26.29 20.16
C ARG A 45 4.82 -26.17 21.42
N ASP A 46 6.13 -26.34 21.28
CA ASP A 46 7.09 -26.26 22.39
C ASP A 46 7.65 -24.84 22.57
N CYS A 47 7.16 -23.87 21.79
CA CYS A 47 7.67 -22.50 21.83
C CYS A 47 7.13 -21.72 23.04
N PRO A 48 8.00 -21.07 23.85
CA PRO A 48 7.57 -20.30 25.01
C PRO A 48 6.72 -19.08 24.63
N LEU A 49 6.87 -18.58 23.40
CA LEU A 49 6.13 -17.43 22.87
C LEU A 49 4.81 -17.83 22.19
N LEU A 50 4.42 -19.11 22.18
CA LEU A 50 3.25 -19.61 21.45
C LEU A 50 1.98 -18.83 21.77
N ALA A 51 1.70 -18.61 23.06
CA ALA A 51 0.52 -17.87 23.54
C ALA A 51 0.43 -16.45 22.96
N SER A 52 1.57 -15.81 22.71
CA SER A 52 1.64 -14.47 22.10
C SER A 52 1.64 -14.52 20.57
N CYS A 53 2.21 -15.58 19.98
CA CYS A 53 2.48 -15.72 18.55
C CYS A 53 1.23 -16.12 17.76
N THR A 54 0.47 -17.11 18.25
CA THR A 54 -0.71 -17.66 17.56
C THR A 54 -1.81 -18.01 18.54
N THR A 55 -3.06 -17.76 18.17
CA THR A 55 -4.25 -18.14 18.95
C THR A 55 -4.97 -19.36 18.39
N ASN A 56 -4.44 -20.00 17.34
CA ASN A 56 -5.07 -21.13 16.68
C ASN A 56 -4.68 -22.44 17.39
N GLY A 57 -5.62 -23.38 17.56
CA GLY A 57 -5.37 -24.70 18.17
C GLY A 57 -4.38 -25.57 17.38
N LYS A 58 -4.08 -25.20 16.12
CA LYS A 58 -3.04 -25.85 15.31
C LYS A 58 -1.62 -25.39 15.62
N ALA A 59 -1.42 -24.33 16.43
CA ALA A 59 -0.12 -23.73 16.73
C ALA A 59 0.68 -23.28 15.48
N VAL A 60 -0.02 -22.94 14.38
CA VAL A 60 0.59 -22.50 13.11
C VAL A 60 0.45 -20.99 12.96
N ARG A 61 1.57 -20.34 12.66
CA ARG A 61 1.64 -18.93 12.28
C ARG A 61 1.68 -18.81 10.76
N THR A 62 0.75 -18.04 10.20
CA THR A 62 0.75 -17.71 8.76
C THR A 62 1.07 -16.24 8.54
N ILE A 63 2.01 -15.96 7.65
CA ILE A 63 2.37 -14.61 7.20
C ILE A 63 2.07 -14.50 5.71
N THR A 64 1.41 -13.42 5.30
CA THR A 64 1.13 -13.15 3.89
C THR A 64 2.04 -12.04 3.36
N ARG A 65 2.60 -12.22 2.16
CA ARG A 65 3.35 -11.21 1.41
C ARG A 65 2.80 -11.14 0.01
N HIS A 66 2.50 -9.95 -0.48
CA HIS A 66 2.06 -9.79 -1.87
C HIS A 66 3.23 -10.07 -2.82
N VAL A 67 3.01 -10.73 -3.95
CA VAL A 67 4.07 -11.09 -4.92
C VAL A 67 4.81 -9.84 -5.42
N TRP A 68 4.12 -8.72 -5.53
CA TRP A 68 4.70 -7.45 -5.99
C TRP A 68 5.31 -6.59 -4.87
N ALA A 69 5.32 -7.07 -3.62
CA ALA A 69 5.84 -6.30 -2.49
C ALA A 69 7.31 -5.90 -2.72
N ASP A 70 8.15 -6.82 -3.20
CA ASP A 70 9.57 -6.57 -3.43
C ASP A 70 9.80 -5.54 -4.54
N ALA A 71 9.03 -5.64 -5.62
CA ALA A 71 9.10 -4.68 -6.72
C ALA A 71 8.67 -3.28 -6.26
N ARG A 72 7.65 -3.20 -5.40
CA ARG A 72 7.18 -1.95 -4.81
C ARG A 72 8.22 -1.36 -3.86
N GLU A 73 8.79 -2.17 -2.96
CA GLU A 73 9.86 -1.76 -2.04
C GLU A 73 11.09 -1.23 -2.80
N ARG A 74 11.50 -1.89 -3.88
CA ARG A 74 12.58 -1.40 -4.76
C ARG A 74 12.24 -0.04 -5.39
N THR A 75 11.01 0.13 -5.84
CA THR A 75 10.55 1.39 -6.44
C THR A 75 10.50 2.52 -5.41
N ASP A 76 10.03 2.22 -4.20
CA ASP A 76 10.02 3.17 -3.08
C ASP A 76 11.43 3.54 -2.63
N ALA A 77 12.36 2.58 -2.59
CA ALA A 77 13.78 2.86 -2.33
C ALA A 77 14.38 3.80 -3.39
N ASN A 78 14.01 3.62 -4.67
CA ASN A 78 14.44 4.52 -5.74
C ASN A 78 13.88 5.94 -5.59
N ARG A 79 12.67 6.11 -5.05
CA ARG A 79 12.07 7.43 -4.77
C ARG A 79 12.89 8.24 -3.76
N LEU A 80 13.53 7.58 -2.80
CA LEU A 80 14.35 8.23 -1.77
C LEU A 80 15.69 8.74 -2.31
N LYS A 81 16.13 8.26 -3.48
CA LYS A 81 17.39 8.69 -4.11
C LYS A 81 17.31 10.15 -4.57
N PRO A 82 18.44 10.89 -4.63
CA PRO A 82 18.45 12.30 -5.02
C PRO A 82 17.78 12.58 -6.38
N TRP A 83 18.05 11.74 -7.38
CA TRP A 83 17.41 11.84 -8.70
C TRP A 83 15.89 11.55 -8.61
N GLY A 84 15.47 10.59 -7.79
CA GLY A 84 14.06 10.24 -7.58
C GLY A 84 13.29 11.38 -6.95
N LYS A 85 13.89 12.06 -5.97
CA LYS A 85 13.34 13.29 -5.36
C LYS A 85 13.21 14.42 -6.38
N ALA A 86 14.19 14.60 -7.26
CA ALA A 86 14.13 15.62 -8.31
C ALA A 86 13.01 15.34 -9.34
N VAL A 87 12.86 14.09 -9.77
CA VAL A 87 11.76 13.66 -10.65
C VAL A 87 10.40 13.84 -9.97
N TYR A 88 10.29 13.47 -8.68
CA TYR A 88 9.05 13.67 -7.92
C TYR A 88 8.69 15.15 -7.78
N LYS A 89 9.67 16.03 -7.54
CA LYS A 89 9.47 17.48 -7.49
C LYS A 89 8.91 18.02 -8.81
N ARG A 90 9.50 17.65 -9.94
CA ARG A 90 9.00 18.04 -11.28
C ARG A 90 7.58 17.53 -11.54
N ARG A 91 7.29 16.26 -11.20
CA ARG A 91 5.93 15.71 -11.33
C ARG A 91 4.92 16.45 -10.46
N LYS A 92 5.29 16.82 -9.23
CA LYS A 92 4.44 17.59 -8.31
C LYS A 92 4.09 18.96 -8.91
N GLU A 93 5.06 19.67 -9.47
CA GLU A 93 4.82 20.96 -10.12
C GLU A 93 3.81 20.86 -11.28
N THR A 94 3.90 19.82 -12.12
CA THR A 94 2.92 19.58 -13.19
C THR A 94 1.52 19.28 -12.65
N VAL A 95 1.41 18.45 -11.61
CA VAL A 95 0.11 18.11 -10.99
C VAL A 95 -0.56 19.36 -10.41
N GLU A 96 0.19 20.19 -9.68
CA GLU A 96 -0.36 21.42 -9.11
C GLU A 96 -0.74 22.44 -10.19
N ARG A 97 0.04 22.56 -11.27
CA ARG A 97 -0.33 23.40 -12.43
C ARG A 97 -1.60 22.92 -13.10
N MET A 98 -1.75 21.61 -13.31
CA MET A 98 -2.98 21.04 -13.87
C MET A 98 -4.18 21.24 -12.93
N ARG A 99 -3.97 21.14 -11.62
CA ARG A 99 -5.01 21.39 -10.62
C ARG A 99 -5.46 22.85 -10.64
N ALA A 100 -4.52 23.79 -10.70
CA ALA A 100 -4.80 25.22 -10.83
C ALA A 100 -5.53 25.54 -12.15
N ALA A 101 -5.08 24.99 -13.28
CA ALA A 101 -5.73 25.18 -14.57
C ALA A 101 -7.17 24.65 -14.59
N LYS A 102 -7.43 23.50 -13.97
CA LYS A 102 -8.79 22.96 -13.81
C LYS A 102 -9.68 23.87 -12.95
N ALA A 103 -9.14 24.45 -11.88
CA ALA A 103 -9.89 25.38 -11.03
C ALA A 103 -10.31 26.65 -11.79
N VAL A 104 -9.38 27.27 -12.54
CA VAL A 104 -9.67 28.45 -13.38
C VAL A 104 -10.73 28.13 -14.45
N CYS A 105 -10.62 26.98 -15.10
CA CYS A 105 -11.59 26.57 -16.10
C CYS A 105 -12.99 26.35 -15.49
N LEU A 106 -13.06 25.80 -14.27
CA LEU A 106 -14.31 25.64 -13.54
C LEU A 106 -14.93 27.00 -13.17
N GLU A 107 -14.13 27.97 -12.70
CA GLU A 107 -14.58 29.32 -12.38
C GLU A 107 -15.13 30.05 -13.61
N LEU A 108 -14.45 29.96 -14.76
CA LEU A 108 -14.93 30.53 -16.02
C LEU A 108 -16.25 29.90 -16.49
N VAL A 109 -16.42 28.59 -16.30
CA VAL A 109 -17.68 27.90 -16.62
C VAL A 109 -18.80 28.29 -15.65
N ILE A 110 -18.51 28.47 -14.36
CA ILE A 110 -19.50 28.94 -13.37
C ILE A 110 -19.90 30.40 -13.66
N SER A 111 -18.93 31.26 -13.99
CA SER A 111 -19.18 32.66 -14.32
C SER A 111 -20.00 32.80 -15.61
N SER A 112 -19.67 32.05 -16.66
CA SER A 112 -20.41 32.06 -17.93
C SER A 112 -21.83 31.48 -17.80
N LYS A 113 -22.03 30.41 -17.02
CA LYS A 113 -23.37 29.89 -16.71
C LYS A 113 -24.18 30.86 -15.85
N SER A 114 -23.56 31.55 -14.90
CA SER A 114 -24.22 32.56 -14.08
C SER A 114 -24.63 33.78 -14.90
N MET A 115 -23.78 34.26 -15.82
CA MET A 115 -24.15 35.33 -16.76
C MET A 115 -25.27 34.91 -17.70
N ALA A 116 -25.24 33.69 -18.24
CA ALA A 116 -26.32 33.16 -19.07
C ALA A 116 -27.64 32.98 -18.29
N TYR A 117 -27.58 32.64 -17.00
CA TYR A 117 -28.75 32.56 -16.11
C TYR A 117 -29.34 33.95 -15.83
N VAL A 118 -28.51 34.95 -15.51
CA VAL A 118 -28.95 36.33 -15.28
C VAL A 118 -29.57 36.95 -16.53
N MET A 119 -28.95 36.75 -17.71
CA MET A 119 -29.50 37.20 -18.99
C MET A 119 -30.86 36.56 -19.29
N ARG A 120 -31.02 35.24 -19.07
CA ARG A 120 -32.33 34.57 -19.23
C ARG A 120 -33.42 35.09 -18.29
N TYR A 121 -33.06 35.55 -17.10
CA TYR A 121 -34.02 36.07 -16.12
C TYR A 121 -34.39 37.54 -16.34
N SER A 122 -33.65 38.29 -17.16
CA SER A 122 -33.93 39.70 -17.46
C SER A 122 -34.79 39.90 -18.72
N ASP A 123 -34.98 38.85 -19.53
CA ASP A 123 -35.81 38.86 -20.75
C ASP A 123 -37.27 38.38 -20.54
N PHE A 124 -37.71 38.18 -19.29
CA PHE A 124 -39.12 37.88 -18.97
C PHE A 124 -39.88 39.20 -18.72
N PRO A 125 -40.79 39.64 -19.60
CA PRO A 125 -41.65 40.79 -19.32
C PRO A 125 -42.69 40.42 -18.27
N HIS A 126 -42.93 41.35 -17.35
CA HIS A 126 -43.84 41.21 -16.21
C HIS A 126 -45.31 41.33 -16.63
#